data_AF-A0AAN4YZ18-F1
#
_entry.id   AF-A0AAN4YZ18-F1
#
_cell.length_a   1.000
_cell.length_b   1.000
_cell.length_c   1.000
_cell.angle_alpha   90.00
_cell.angle_beta   90.00
_cell.angle_gamma   90.00
#
_symmetry.space_group_name_H-M   'P 1'
#
loop_
_entity.id
_entity.type
_entity.pdbx_description
1 polymer ?
#
loop_
_entity_poly.entity_id
_entity_poly.type
_entity_poly.pdbx_seq_one_letter_code
_entity_poly.pdbx_strand_id
1 'polypeptide(L)' 'VGFAVYMGAKMMANKKYCTHVAAIVKAMNNQQEEVPYSRMDAKMEIFKWSKNDSQIVDWKVDMVCEMFDTLDQCQNVLKA' A
#
# COMPACT_ATOMS: atom_id res chain seq x y z
N VAL A 1 -0.77 6.64 6.64
CA VAL A 1 0.72 6.51 6.56
C VAL A 1 1.12 5.09 6.95
N GLY A 2 2.16 4.50 6.35
CA GLY A 2 2.67 3.17 6.73
C GLY A 2 2.13 1.96 5.94
N PHE A 3 1.21 2.19 5.00
CA PHE A 3 0.60 1.14 4.17
C PHE A 3 1.62 0.29 3.39
N ALA A 4 2.58 0.93 2.70
CA ALA A 4 3.57 0.20 1.91
C ALA A 4 4.38 -0.81 2.75
N VAL A 5 4.80 -0.40 3.95
CA VAL A 5 5.59 -1.25 4.85
C VAL A 5 4.70 -2.33 5.48
N TYR A 6 3.45 -2.02 5.82
CA TYR A 6 2.47 -3.02 6.28
C TYR A 6 2.24 -4.12 5.24
N MET A 7 2.18 -3.77 3.95
CA MET A 7 2.03 -4.71 2.83
C MET A 7 3.33 -5.45 2.46
N GLY A 8 4.43 -5.26 3.19
CA GLY A 8 5.73 -5.85 2.86
C GLY A 8 6.40 -5.27 1.62
N ALA A 9 5.91 -4.13 1.10
CA ALA A 9 6.49 -3.46 -0.06
C ALA A 9 7.72 -2.64 0.33
N LYS A 10 8.67 -2.52 -0.61
CA LYS A 10 9.87 -1.70 -0.44
C LYS A 10 9.49 -0.22 -0.46
N MET A 11 9.77 0.50 0.63
CA MET A 11 9.55 1.94 0.72
C MET A 11 10.85 2.70 0.49
N MET A 12 10.85 3.66 -0.44
CA MET A 12 11.95 4.60 -0.64
C MET A 12 11.59 5.96 -0.06
N ALA A 13 12.06 6.23 1.15
CA ALA A 13 11.86 7.50 1.84
C ALA A 13 13.09 7.86 2.66
N ASN A 14 13.15 9.09 3.17
CA ASN A 14 14.25 9.51 4.03
C ASN A 14 14.24 8.72 5.36
N LYS A 15 15.41 8.61 6.00
CA LYS A 15 15.61 7.82 7.23
C LYS A 15 14.63 8.21 8.34
N LYS A 16 14.38 9.52 8.52
CA LYS A 16 13.47 10.04 9.56
C LYS A 16 12.03 9.54 9.34
N TYR A 17 11.55 9.57 8.10
CA TYR A 17 10.23 9.08 7.74
C TYR A 17 10.13 7.56 7.89
N CYS A 18 11.17 6.81 7.50
CA CYS A 18 11.20 5.37 7.69
C CYS A 18 11.09 4.97 9.17
N THR A 19 11.79 5.67 10.07
CA THR A 19 11.70 5.42 11.53
C THR A 19 10.31 5.72 12.08
N HIS A 20 9.69 6.83 11.64
CA HIS A 20 8.31 7.18 12.01
C HIS A 20 7.30 6.11 11.57
N VAL A 21 7.38 5.69 10.31
CA VAL A 21 6.53 4.64 9.74
C VAL A 21 6.73 3.30 10.46
N ALA A 22 7.95 2.94 10.84
CA ALA A 22 8.21 1.68 11.54
C ALA A 22 7.47 1.57 12.88
N ALA A 23 7.35 2.67 13.64
CA ALA A 23 6.58 2.71 14.88
C ALA A 23 5.08 2.50 14.63
N ILE A 24 4.54 3.15 13.60
CA ILE A 24 3.14 3.01 13.17
C ILE A 24 2.84 1.57 12.76
N VAL A 25 3.69 0.97 11.91
CA VAL A 25 3.49 -0.39 11.41
C VAL A 25 3.57 -1.42 12.53
N LYS A 26 4.50 -1.24 13.49
CA LYS A 26 4.59 -2.10 14.67
C LYS A 26 3.30 -2.05 15.49
N ALA A 27 2.74 -0.87 15.71
CA ALA A 27 1.47 -0.71 16.42
C ALA A 27 0.30 -1.37 15.67
N MET A 28 0.24 -1.20 14.34
CA MET A 28 -0.77 -1.83 13.48
C MET A 28 -0.69 -3.36 13.51
N ASN A 29 0.51 -3.94 13.38
CA ASN A 29 0.69 -5.39 13.41
C ASN A 29 0.35 -6.00 14.78
N ASN A 30 0.58 -5.24 15.85
CA ASN A 30 0.24 -5.65 17.21
C ASN A 30 -1.23 -5.37 17.58
N GLN A 31 -2.04 -4.88 16.64
CA GLN A 31 -3.45 -4.52 16.85
C GLN A 31 -3.65 -3.58 18.06
N GLN A 32 -2.71 -2.66 18.28
CA GLN A 32 -2.83 -1.67 19.33
C GLN A 32 -3.98 -0.71 19.03
N GLU A 33 -4.79 -0.40 20.04
CA GLU A 33 -5.93 0.51 19.93
C GLU A 33 -5.47 1.93 19.53
N GLU A 34 -4.31 2.35 20.03
CA GLU A 34 -3.71 3.64 19.71
C GLU A 34 -2.49 3.47 18.80
N VAL A 35 -2.64 3.83 17.52
CA VAL A 35 -1.53 3.88 16.56
C VAL A 35 -0.90 5.28 16.62
N PRO A 36 0.44 5.40 16.72
CA PRO A 36 1.14 6.66 16.97
C PRO A 36 1.22 7.56 15.72
N TYR A 37 0.07 7.97 15.20
CA TYR A 37 -0.02 8.96 14.13
C TYR A 37 0.26 10.36 14.68
N SER A 38 1.14 11.09 14.01
CA SER A 38 1.30 12.53 14.18
C SER A 38 0.12 13.28 13.57
N ARG A 39 -0.03 14.57 13.93
CA ARG A 39 -1.06 15.45 13.35
C ARG A 39 -0.95 15.61 11.83
N MET A 40 0.24 15.39 11.28
CA MET A 40 0.52 15.52 9.84
C MET A 40 0.27 14.21 9.09
N ASP A 41 0.02 13.11 9.79
CA ASP A 41 -0.23 11.82 9.16
C ASP A 41 -1.68 11.70 8.72
N ALA A 42 -1.88 11.36 7.46
CA ALA A 42 -3.16 10.84 7.00
C ALA A 42 -3.45 9.52 7.72
N LYS A 43 -4.45 9.56 8.62
CA LYS A 43 -4.98 8.40 9.34
C LYS A 43 -5.74 7.50 8.38
N MET A 44 -5.66 6.20 8.63
CA MET A 44 -6.27 5.15 7.82
C MET A 44 -7.77 4.99 8.14
N GLU A 45 -8.55 6.07 8.17
CA GLU A 45 -9.97 6.00 8.62
C GLU A 45 -10.93 5.47 7.53
N ILE A 46 -10.53 5.41 6.25
CA ILE A 46 -11.44 5.00 5.18
C ILE A 46 -10.70 4.19 4.11
N PHE A 47 -10.41 2.92 4.41
CA PHE A 47 -10.30 1.92 3.34
C PHE A 47 -11.12 0.70 3.77
N LYS A 48 -12.37 0.62 3.31
CA LYS A 48 -13.08 -0.66 3.28
C LYS A 48 -12.43 -1.48 2.18
N TRP A 49 -11.51 -2.36 2.57
CA TRP A 49 -11.16 -3.47 1.70
C TRP A 49 -12.36 -4.41 1.69
N SER A 50 -13.29 -4.21 0.75
CA SER A 50 -14.19 -5.28 0.35
C SER A 50 -13.32 -6.28 -0.39
N LYS A 51 -12.90 -7.35 0.30
CA LYS A 51 -12.42 -8.54 -0.37
C LYS A 51 -13.48 -8.91 -1.38
N ASN A 52 -13.18 -8.80 -2.67
CA ASN A 52 -14.11 -9.27 -3.68
C ASN A 52 -13.92 -10.79 -3.74
N ASP A 53 -14.60 -11.52 -2.85
CA ASP A 53 -14.52 -12.98 -2.72
C ASP A 53 -14.96 -13.72 -4.00
N SER A 54 -15.55 -13.00 -4.96
CA SER A 54 -15.98 -13.54 -6.25
C SER A 54 -14.83 -13.93 -7.19
N GLN A 55 -13.58 -13.53 -6.91
CA GLN A 55 -12.40 -13.92 -7.70
C GLN A 55 -11.18 -14.15 -6.80
N ILE A 56 -11.25 -15.18 -5.95
CA ILE A 56 -10.03 -15.69 -5.31
C ILE A 56 -9.28 -16.53 -6.35
N VAL A 57 -8.51 -15.87 -7.20
CA VAL A 57 -7.42 -16.51 -7.94
C VAL A 57 -6.21 -16.47 -7.01
N ASP A 58 -5.72 -17.64 -6.61
CA ASP A 58 -4.52 -17.77 -5.78
C ASP A 58 -3.28 -17.50 -6.63
N TRP A 59 -2.91 -16.21 -6.73
CA TRP A 59 -1.73 -15.76 -7.47
C TRP A 59 -0.47 -16.10 -6.69
N LYS A 60 0.42 -16.87 -7.31
CA LYS A 60 1.73 -17.21 -6.77
C LYS A 60 2.81 -16.34 -7.40
N VAL A 61 3.88 -16.11 -6.63
CA VAL A 61 5.10 -15.49 -7.16
C VAL A 61 5.57 -16.32 -8.36
N ASP A 62 6.03 -15.63 -9.42
CA ASP A 62 6.50 -16.19 -10.70
C ASP A 62 5.41 -16.70 -11.67
N MET A 63 4.12 -16.51 -11.37
CA MET A 63 3.08 -16.68 -12.38
C MET A 63 3.18 -15.61 -13.47
N VAL A 64 3.00 -16.02 -14.72
CA VAL A 64 2.97 -15.11 -15.87
C VAL A 64 1.51 -14.79 -16.20
N CYS A 65 1.22 -13.53 -16.46
CA CYS A 65 -0.05 -13.08 -16.99
C CYS A 65 0.17 -12.05 -18.11
N GLU A 66 -0.81 -11.96 -19.01
CA GLU A 66 -0.91 -10.82 -19.92
C GLU A 66 -1.57 -9.67 -19.17
N MET A 67 -0.95 -8.49 -19.23
CA MET A 67 -1.46 -7.28 -18.56
C MET A 67 -1.39 -6.10 -19.52
N PHE A 68 -2.39 -5.22 -19.45
CA PHE A 68 -2.35 -3.97 -20.19
C PHE A 68 -1.22 -3.08 -19.69
N ASP A 69 -0.43 -2.52 -20.60
CA ASP A 69 0.54 -1.49 -20.26
C ASP A 69 -0.18 -0.16 -19.96
N THR A 70 -0.32 0.14 -18.68
CA THR A 70 -0.98 1.36 -18.22
C THR A 70 -0.19 2.62 -18.61
N LEU A 71 1.13 2.52 -18.77
CA LEU A 71 1.96 3.66 -19.18
C LEU A 71 1.71 4.01 -20.64
N ASP A 72 1.53 3.02 -21.52
CA ASP A 72 1.18 3.27 -22.91
C ASP A 72 -0.19 3.95 -23.03
N GLN A 73 -1.18 3.52 -22.23
CA GLN A 73 -2.48 4.19 -22.14
C GLN A 73 -2.36 5.65 -21.72
N CYS A 74 -1.59 5.94 -20.66
CA CYS A 74 -1.37 7.32 -20.21
C CYS A 74 -0.69 8.18 -21.29
N GLN A 75 0.27 7.63 -22.03
CA GLN A 75 0.95 8.34 -23.11
C GLN A 75 0.02 8.65 -24.28
N ASN A 76 -0.86 7.72 -24.64
CA ASN A 76 -1.83 7.92 -25.73
C ASN A 76 -2.86 9.00 -25.38
N VAL A 77 -3.30 9.08 -24.11
CA VAL A 77 -4.18 10.17 -23.64
C VAL A 77 -3.51 11.54 -23.68
N LEU A 78 -2.21 11.61 -23.38
CA LEU A 78 -1.46 12.89 -23.41
C LEU A 78 -1.10 13.37 -24.82
N LYS A 79 -1.14 12.48 -25.82
CA LYS A 79 -0.86 12.81 -27.24
C LYS A 79 -2.10 13.20 -28.05
N ALA A 80 -3.31 12.89 -27.54
CA ALA A 80 -4.59 13.23 -28.16
C ALA A 80 -5.05 14.64 -27.75
#